data_AF-A0A4U6XRC7-F1
#
_entry.id   AF-A0A4U6XRC7-F1
#
_cell.length_a   1.000
_cell.length_b   1.000
_cell.length_c   1.000
_cell.angle_alpha   90.00
_cell.angle_beta   90.00
_cell.angle_gamma   90.00
#
_symmetry.space_group_name_H-M   'P 1'
#
loop_
_entity.id
_entity.type
_entity.pdbx_description
1 polymer ?
#
loop_
_entity_poly.entity_id
_entity_poly.type
_entity_poly.pdbx_seq_one_letter_code
_entity_poly.pdbx_strand_id
1 'polypeptide(L)'
;MADNSEPVGRSSLSLSLTLLLHLPFVIAVTCQYRYLPMEYSRANVSNHRENVRYFYQEDKAKERSLNVGRARASLIYKMRREGNVAASAVLLCLATACVSVHAQQWDWDELGTCHRPIPADLFAMRSAHLLPASLAGLGLARTAAALVSRDGSTGRLPALGWNSWNEYGCDINETVFLTVAQHMVDYGLKDLGYEYVNIDDCWSDKVLRRDNATKEIVVDAVKFPRGIKYVADRIHAMGLKVGIYSDAGTSTCGGFEGSLGYEEIDAATFAKWGIDYLKYDNCNVPKEWFDDWKYVPELWLGGPPNENQDNGDPVNSKTGKPAPAGYDWSTSVTAERYRLMRDALLAQERTIQYSLCAWGHAHVEAWGNETGHSWRMWGDIYPEWYGQHQWSWGLMPILNHAAFWSGPDVNGFWGHGDWDMLEVGNGNLTYEESRSHFAFWAALKSPLIIGTKLEGIRPEILAVLANRELVAFNQDPVFAGAAQPYKWGVNPDGAWNLTHPAEFWAGESVEGTHVFVLNTLAGTEEKAVAFADVPGLEAGKRYAVHDMWTGEDLGVFEGEVKVELRSHDTAALRINEVKCVPRPART
;
A
#
# COMPACT_ATOMS: atom_id res chain seq x y z
N MET A 1 -22.50 -65.89 2.82
CA MET A 1 -23.93 -66.22 2.71
C MET A 1 -24.73 -65.06 3.31
N ALA A 2 -26.04 -64.99 3.05
CA ALA A 2 -26.94 -63.94 3.54
C ALA A 2 -27.16 -64.04 5.08
N ASP A 3 -27.88 -63.14 5.77
CA ASP A 3 -28.85 -62.15 5.31
C ASP A 3 -29.00 -60.91 6.25
N ASN A 4 -29.88 -59.99 5.88
CA ASN A 4 -30.26 -58.73 6.53
C ASN A 4 -30.82 -58.87 7.97
N SER A 5 -30.72 -57.82 8.82
CA SER A 5 -31.88 -56.96 9.21
C SER A 5 -31.64 -56.05 10.43
N GLU A 6 -32.02 -54.77 10.29
CA GLU A 6 -32.49 -53.86 11.36
C GLU A 6 -34.05 -54.01 11.50
N PRO A 7 -34.83 -53.34 12.41
CA PRO A 7 -34.58 -52.07 13.14
C PRO A 7 -35.16 -51.99 14.60
N VAL A 8 -35.37 -50.75 15.10
CA VAL A 8 -36.39 -50.25 16.10
C VAL A 8 -35.92 -49.93 17.53
N GLY A 9 -36.29 -48.74 18.04
CA GLY A 9 -36.59 -48.55 19.47
C GLY A 9 -36.36 -47.14 20.08
N ARG A 10 -37.33 -46.22 19.99
CA ARG A 10 -37.29 -44.94 20.75
C ARG A 10 -37.49 -45.17 22.27
N SER A 11 -36.86 -44.33 23.09
CA SER A 11 -37.44 -43.90 24.38
C SER A 11 -37.07 -42.44 24.70
N SER A 12 -37.94 -41.74 25.42
CA SER A 12 -37.85 -40.31 25.70
C SER A 12 -37.85 -40.04 27.20
N LEU A 13 -37.08 -39.06 27.66
CA LEU A 13 -37.17 -38.56 29.03
C LEU A 13 -36.99 -37.04 29.07
N SER A 14 -37.88 -36.36 29.80
CA SER A 14 -37.84 -34.92 30.05
C SER A 14 -37.47 -34.70 31.52
N LEU A 15 -36.63 -33.69 31.78
CA LEU A 15 -36.41 -33.17 33.13
C LEU A 15 -36.21 -31.65 33.06
N SER A 16 -37.23 -30.91 33.51
CA SER A 16 -37.08 -29.52 33.92
C SER A 16 -36.58 -29.47 35.35
N LEU A 17 -35.60 -28.62 35.65
CA LEU A 17 -35.36 -28.17 37.02
C LEU A 17 -34.94 -26.69 37.02
N THR A 18 -35.59 -25.91 37.88
CA THR A 18 -35.40 -24.46 37.99
C THR A 18 -34.53 -24.15 39.19
N LEU A 19 -33.57 -23.22 39.05
CA LEU A 19 -33.06 -22.45 40.18
C LEU A 19 -32.62 -21.04 39.74
N LEU A 20 -32.69 -20.09 40.66
CA LEU A 20 -32.33 -18.68 40.46
C LEU A 20 -30.83 -18.48 40.73
N LEU A 21 -30.26 -17.34 40.28
CA LEU A 21 -29.74 -16.29 41.18
C LEU A 21 -29.26 -15.01 40.45
N HIS A 22 -29.59 -13.88 41.07
CA HIS A 22 -29.11 -12.48 40.96
C HIS A 22 -28.48 -11.87 39.68
N LEU A 23 -29.06 -10.74 39.26
CA LEU A 23 -28.36 -9.65 38.55
C LEU A 23 -27.53 -8.79 39.54
N PRO A 24 -26.47 -8.13 39.05
CA PRO A 24 -26.13 -6.76 39.43
C PRO A 24 -26.69 -5.75 38.41
N PHE A 25 -27.27 -4.64 38.87
CA PHE A 25 -27.60 -3.48 38.03
C PHE A 25 -26.32 -2.70 37.69
N VAL A 26 -26.15 -2.32 36.42
CA VAL A 26 -25.22 -1.23 36.02
C VAL A 26 -26.02 -0.21 35.22
N ILE A 27 -25.98 1.05 35.66
CA ILE A 27 -26.73 2.15 35.05
C ILE A 27 -25.87 2.77 33.94
N ALA A 28 -26.21 2.49 32.69
CA ALA A 28 -25.66 3.19 31.53
C ALA A 28 -26.54 4.40 31.19
N VAL A 29 -26.01 5.62 31.33
CA VAL A 29 -26.70 6.85 30.94
C VAL A 29 -26.53 7.06 29.44
N THR A 30 -27.53 6.67 28.64
CA THR A 30 -27.53 6.89 27.19
C THR A 30 -27.99 8.30 26.85
N CYS A 31 -27.09 9.12 26.29
CA CYS A 31 -27.44 10.45 25.81
C CYS A 31 -28.14 10.35 24.44
N GLN A 32 -29.46 10.48 24.41
CA GLN A 32 -30.23 10.43 23.15
C GLN A 32 -30.19 11.76 22.38
N TYR A 33 -29.37 11.84 21.35
CA TYR A 33 -29.57 12.80 20.27
C TYR A 33 -30.68 12.29 19.33
N ARG A 34 -31.85 12.94 19.36
CA ARG A 34 -32.92 12.73 18.38
C ARG A 34 -32.58 13.47 17.09
N TYR A 35 -32.38 12.73 16.00
CA TYR A 35 -32.60 13.24 14.64
C TYR A 35 -33.92 12.69 14.09
N LEU A 36 -34.66 13.54 13.36
CA LEU A 36 -35.93 13.20 12.74
C LEU A 36 -35.68 12.65 11.33
N PRO A 37 -36.31 11.55 10.91
CA PRO A 37 -36.28 11.13 9.52
C PRO A 37 -37.16 12.06 8.67
N MET A 38 -36.63 12.54 7.55
CA MET A 38 -37.45 13.06 6.45
C MET A 38 -37.71 11.91 5.47
N GLU A 39 -38.98 11.56 5.30
CA GLU A 39 -39.40 10.68 4.21
C GLU A 39 -39.31 11.43 2.88
N TYR A 40 -38.81 10.78 1.83
CA TYR A 40 -39.04 11.22 0.46
C TYR A 40 -39.44 10.03 -0.41
N SER A 41 -40.51 10.21 -1.20
CA SER A 41 -41.12 9.13 -1.97
C SER A 41 -40.25 8.70 -3.15
N ARG A 42 -40.28 7.39 -3.46
CA ARG A 42 -39.81 6.87 -4.74
C ARG A 42 -40.63 7.43 -5.90
N ALA A 43 -39.99 7.58 -7.06
CA ALA A 43 -40.62 7.61 -8.37
C ALA A 43 -39.70 6.88 -9.36
N ASN A 44 -40.24 5.93 -10.12
CA ASN A 44 -39.50 5.22 -11.17
C ASN A 44 -39.52 6.04 -12.46
N VAL A 45 -38.37 6.19 -13.14
CA VAL A 45 -38.29 6.43 -14.59
C VAL A 45 -37.20 5.53 -15.17
N SER A 46 -37.42 5.04 -16.38
CA SER A 46 -36.63 4.01 -17.06
C SER A 46 -35.50 4.56 -17.94
N ASN A 47 -34.60 3.65 -18.33
CA ASN A 47 -33.65 3.77 -19.44
C ASN A 47 -34.11 4.68 -20.61
N HIS A 48 -33.20 5.54 -21.08
CA HIS A 48 -32.68 5.43 -22.44
C HIS A 48 -31.29 6.10 -22.57
N ARG A 49 -30.35 5.43 -23.23
CA ARG A 49 -29.21 6.09 -23.90
C ARG A 49 -29.67 6.55 -25.28
N GLU A 50 -29.39 7.78 -25.67
CA GLU A 50 -29.09 8.08 -27.07
C GLU A 50 -28.23 9.35 -27.22
N ASN A 51 -27.68 9.55 -28.41
CA ASN A 51 -26.64 10.54 -28.71
C ASN A 51 -27.22 11.95 -28.96
N VAL A 52 -26.42 13.01 -28.77
CA VAL A 52 -26.21 14.00 -29.84
C VAL A 52 -24.94 14.85 -29.63
N ARG A 53 -24.38 15.24 -30.78
CA ARG A 53 -23.10 15.89 -31.05
C ARG A 53 -22.93 17.28 -30.42
N TYR A 54 -21.66 17.68 -30.27
CA TYR A 54 -21.20 19.08 -30.20
C TYR A 54 -21.88 19.98 -31.24
N PHE A 55 -22.20 21.21 -30.83
CA PHE A 55 -22.21 22.37 -31.72
C PHE A 55 -21.66 23.60 -30.98
N TYR A 56 -20.70 24.28 -31.61
CA TYR A 56 -20.22 25.60 -31.20
C TYR A 56 -21.22 26.68 -31.62
N GLN A 57 -21.47 27.68 -30.77
CA GLN A 57 -21.77 29.03 -31.24
C GLN A 57 -21.33 30.09 -30.24
N GLU A 58 -20.73 31.16 -30.74
CA GLU A 58 -20.36 32.36 -29.99
C GLU A 58 -21.59 33.26 -29.78
N ASP A 59 -21.59 34.18 -28.80
CA ASP A 59 -21.41 35.61 -29.15
C ASP A 59 -20.95 36.51 -27.97
N LYS A 60 -20.87 37.82 -28.20
CA LYS A 60 -19.96 38.78 -27.51
C LYS A 60 -20.68 39.91 -26.76
N ALA A 61 -20.15 40.28 -25.58
CA ALA A 61 -20.25 41.58 -24.90
C ALA A 61 -19.19 41.62 -23.76
N LYS A 62 -18.29 42.58 -23.51
CA LYS A 62 -18.11 44.03 -23.80
C LYS A 62 -19.20 44.95 -23.21
N GLU A 63 -18.88 46.04 -22.51
CA GLU A 63 -17.61 46.56 -21.95
C GLU A 63 -17.94 47.69 -20.94
N ARG A 64 -17.15 47.89 -19.86
CA ARG A 64 -17.13 49.11 -18.97
C ARG A 64 -18.41 49.41 -18.14
N SER A 65 -18.42 50.29 -17.13
CA SER A 65 -17.43 50.69 -16.11
C SER A 65 -18.09 51.68 -15.12
N LEU A 66 -17.76 51.65 -13.82
CA LEU A 66 -18.01 52.80 -12.91
C LEU A 66 -17.01 52.80 -11.75
N ASN A 67 -16.54 53.99 -11.32
CA ASN A 67 -15.33 54.13 -10.52
C ASN A 67 -15.42 55.36 -9.57
N VAL A 68 -15.56 55.13 -8.25
CA VAL A 68 -15.41 56.12 -7.16
C VAL A 68 -15.02 55.35 -5.89
N GLY A 69 -14.05 55.73 -5.05
CA GLY A 69 -13.05 56.80 -5.11
C GLY A 69 -12.12 56.75 -3.88
N ARG A 70 -10.85 57.15 -4.00
CA ARG A 70 -9.86 57.12 -2.90
C ARG A 70 -9.88 58.39 -2.04
N ALA A 71 -9.58 58.25 -0.73
CA ALA A 71 -8.80 59.23 0.03
C ALA A 71 -8.15 58.62 1.29
N ARG A 72 -6.93 59.06 1.61
CA ARG A 72 -6.27 58.95 2.94
C ARG A 72 -5.92 60.37 3.39
N ALA A 73 -6.00 60.65 4.70
CA ALA A 73 -5.37 61.82 5.32
C ALA A 73 -5.06 61.52 6.80
N SER A 74 -4.02 62.16 7.35
CA SER A 74 -3.58 62.02 8.75
C SER A 74 -3.60 63.38 9.45
N LEU A 75 -3.79 63.42 10.78
CA LEU A 75 -3.18 64.44 11.65
C LEU A 75 -3.15 64.00 13.13
N ILE A 76 -2.43 64.77 13.96
CA ILE A 76 -2.09 64.45 15.36
C ILE A 76 -2.24 65.71 16.25
N TYR A 77 -2.55 65.50 17.55
CA TYR A 77 -2.22 66.34 18.75
C TYR A 77 -3.31 67.15 19.51
N LYS A 78 -3.19 67.15 20.86
CA LYS A 78 -3.86 67.97 21.92
C LYS A 78 -5.38 67.74 22.13
N MET A 79 -5.94 67.72 23.36
CA MET A 79 -5.52 68.30 24.66
C MET A 79 -5.54 67.31 25.87
N ARG A 80 -5.54 67.82 27.13
CA ARG A 80 -5.20 67.10 28.39
C ARG A 80 -5.83 67.78 29.63
N ARG A 81 -5.97 67.04 30.75
CA ARG A 81 -6.56 67.37 32.10
C ARG A 81 -8.08 67.08 32.13
N GLU A 82 -8.70 66.70 33.25
CA GLU A 82 -8.34 66.67 34.70
C GLU A 82 -8.49 65.22 35.28
N GLY A 83 -8.21 64.84 36.54
CA GLY A 83 -7.55 65.50 37.68
C GLY A 83 -8.13 65.11 39.07
N ASN A 84 -7.32 64.50 39.97
CA ASN A 84 -7.54 64.31 41.44
C ASN A 84 -8.65 63.30 41.90
N VAL A 85 -8.66 62.69 43.12
CA VAL A 85 -7.69 62.46 44.23
C VAL A 85 -8.18 61.30 45.15
N ALA A 86 -7.24 60.65 45.89
CA ALA A 86 -7.27 59.77 47.11
C ALA A 86 -8.61 59.36 47.83
N ALA A 87 -8.68 58.39 48.76
CA ALA A 87 -7.72 57.68 49.63
C ALA A 87 -8.25 56.24 49.94
N SER A 88 -7.66 55.31 50.72
CA SER A 88 -6.64 55.34 51.79
C SER A 88 -5.79 54.05 51.80
N ALA A 89 -4.73 53.99 52.62
CA ALA A 89 -3.80 52.85 52.74
C ALA A 89 -3.65 52.36 54.20
N VAL A 90 -3.08 51.16 54.39
CA VAL A 90 -2.19 50.80 55.53
C VAL A 90 -1.23 49.67 55.10
N LEU A 91 -0.03 49.74 55.69
CA LEU A 91 1.18 48.88 55.65
C LEU A 91 0.90 47.36 55.69
N LEU A 92 1.77 46.42 55.27
CA LEU A 92 3.22 46.37 54.93
C LEU A 92 3.41 45.22 53.85
N CYS A 93 4.56 44.75 53.33
CA CYS A 93 6.00 44.91 53.58
C CYS A 93 6.90 44.49 52.37
N LEU A 94 8.09 45.12 52.26
CA LEU A 94 9.39 44.73 51.66
C LEU A 94 9.56 43.87 50.36
N ALA A 95 10.72 44.15 49.73
CA ALA A 95 11.53 43.33 48.80
C ALA A 95 11.12 43.24 47.31
N THR A 96 11.80 44.05 46.50
CA THR A 96 11.85 44.01 45.03
C THR A 96 12.61 42.80 44.48
N ALA A 97 12.08 42.16 43.43
CA ALA A 97 12.87 41.42 42.44
C ALA A 97 12.19 41.48 41.06
N CYS A 98 12.76 42.26 40.12
CA CYS A 98 12.40 42.13 38.70
C CYS A 98 13.20 40.97 38.11
N VAL A 99 12.51 39.89 37.71
CA VAL A 99 13.13 38.81 36.94
C VAL A 99 13.11 39.18 35.46
N SER A 100 14.20 39.79 34.99
CA SER A 100 14.42 40.03 33.56
C SER A 100 14.77 38.72 32.86
N VAL A 101 13.80 38.10 32.19
CA VAL A 101 14.03 36.91 31.37
C VAL A 101 14.96 37.26 30.21
N HIS A 102 16.24 36.94 30.38
CA HIS A 102 17.22 36.93 29.29
C HIS A 102 17.29 35.52 28.74
N ALA A 103 17.06 35.36 27.44
CA ALA A 103 17.31 34.10 26.76
C ALA A 103 18.83 33.80 26.80
N GLN A 104 19.21 32.61 27.25
CA GLN A 104 20.57 32.12 27.05
C GLN A 104 20.70 31.65 25.62
N GLN A 105 21.26 32.51 24.77
CA GLN A 105 21.52 32.22 23.36
C GLN A 105 22.75 31.32 23.24
N TRP A 106 22.60 30.20 22.52
CA TRP A 106 23.69 29.27 22.21
C TRP A 106 24.22 29.62 20.82
N ASP A 107 25.45 30.12 20.73
CA ASP A 107 26.11 30.36 19.44
C ASP A 107 26.69 29.06 18.84
N TRP A 108 26.64 28.98 17.51
CA TRP A 108 27.13 27.86 16.72
C TRP A 108 27.96 28.37 15.53
N ASP A 109 29.16 27.84 15.37
CA ASP A 109 29.89 27.94 14.08
C ASP A 109 29.35 26.90 13.08
N GLU A 110 29.56 27.14 11.78
CA GLU A 110 29.09 26.38 10.62
C GLU A 110 29.49 24.88 10.56
N LEU A 111 30.25 24.40 11.55
CA LEU A 111 30.77 23.02 11.66
C LEU A 111 30.20 22.24 12.86
N GLY A 112 29.12 22.72 13.49
CA GLY A 112 28.23 21.87 14.30
C GLY A 112 28.78 21.37 15.64
N THR A 113 29.72 22.07 16.31
CA THR A 113 30.24 21.65 17.63
C THR A 113 29.80 22.53 18.79
N CYS A 114 29.04 21.98 19.75
CA CYS A 114 28.62 22.68 20.96
C CYS A 114 29.80 23.09 21.86
N HIS A 115 29.61 24.16 22.63
CA HIS A 115 30.42 24.47 23.82
C HIS A 115 29.58 24.29 25.10
N ARG A 116 30.20 23.84 26.20
CA ARG A 116 29.54 23.68 27.49
C ARG A 116 29.69 24.94 28.36
N PRO A 117 28.61 25.45 28.98
CA PRO A 117 28.71 26.20 30.22
C PRO A 117 29.26 25.30 31.35
N ILE A 118 29.96 25.91 32.31
CA ILE A 118 30.43 25.21 33.52
C ILE A 118 29.23 25.06 34.48
N PRO A 119 28.97 23.87 35.05
CA PRO A 119 27.89 23.69 36.02
C PRO A 119 28.23 24.34 37.37
N ALA A 120 27.21 24.89 38.03
CA ALA A 120 27.23 25.14 39.46
C ALA A 120 26.44 24.02 40.17
N ASP A 121 26.99 23.42 41.22
CA ASP A 121 26.35 22.34 41.96
C ASP A 121 25.06 22.79 42.65
N LEU A 122 24.01 21.97 42.56
CA LEU A 122 22.84 22.07 43.43
C LEU A 122 22.18 20.71 43.63
N PHE A 123 22.23 20.22 44.88
CA PHE A 123 21.51 19.03 45.34
C PHE A 123 20.00 19.27 45.31
N ALA A 124 19.24 18.34 44.74
CA ALA A 124 17.80 18.20 44.94
C ALA A 124 17.42 16.71 45.04
N MET A 125 16.40 16.39 45.84
CA MET A 125 16.06 15.01 46.20
C MET A 125 15.25 14.28 45.11
N ARG A 126 15.40 12.96 45.03
CA ARG A 126 14.49 12.08 44.29
C ARG A 126 13.17 11.94 45.05
N SER A 127 12.04 12.23 44.41
CA SER A 127 10.72 11.72 44.78
C SER A 127 10.24 10.73 43.70
N ALA A 128 10.10 9.46 44.08
CA ALA A 128 9.64 8.41 43.17
C ALA A 128 8.11 8.40 43.11
N HIS A 129 7.54 8.70 41.94
CA HIS A 129 6.12 8.52 41.67
C HIS A 129 5.88 7.24 40.89
N LEU A 130 5.29 6.24 41.56
CA LEU A 130 4.76 5.04 40.93
C LEU A 130 3.47 5.40 40.18
N LEU A 131 3.51 5.37 38.85
CA LEU A 131 2.29 5.33 38.04
C LEU A 131 1.75 3.89 38.04
N PRO A 132 0.43 3.68 38.23
CA PRO A 132 -0.15 2.35 38.12
C PRO A 132 -0.16 1.91 36.66
N ALA A 133 0.40 0.73 36.39
CA ALA A 133 0.25 0.10 35.08
C ALA A 133 -1.21 -0.31 34.87
N SER A 134 -1.92 0.44 34.03
CA SER A 134 -3.21 0.03 33.49
C SER A 134 -3.02 -1.24 32.67
N LEU A 135 -3.66 -2.35 33.08
CA LEU A 135 -3.72 -3.54 32.23
C LEU A 135 -4.52 -3.18 30.97
N ALA A 136 -3.82 -2.99 29.86
CA ALA A 136 -4.43 -3.14 28.55
C ALA A 136 -5.00 -4.57 28.47
N GLY A 137 -6.22 -4.70 27.97
CA GLY A 137 -6.84 -6.01 27.80
C GLY A 137 -6.01 -6.85 26.84
N LEU A 138 -5.68 -8.08 27.25
CA LEU A 138 -5.11 -9.09 26.35
C LEU A 138 -6.19 -9.54 25.36
N GLY A 139 -6.42 -8.70 24.34
CA GLY A 139 -6.95 -9.18 23.07
C GLY A 139 -5.94 -10.19 22.53
N LEU A 140 -6.37 -11.45 22.43
CA LEU A 140 -5.64 -12.45 21.67
C LEU A 140 -5.74 -12.07 20.19
N ALA A 141 -4.80 -11.22 19.75
CA ALA A 141 -4.53 -11.06 18.34
C ALA A 141 -4.28 -12.45 17.76
N ARG A 142 -5.12 -12.86 16.80
CA ARG A 142 -4.86 -14.05 16.00
C ARG A 142 -3.64 -13.72 15.14
N THR A 143 -2.45 -14.05 15.63
CA THR A 143 -1.24 -14.05 14.80
C THR A 143 -1.39 -15.18 13.77
N ALA A 144 -1.99 -14.86 12.63
CA ALA A 144 -2.01 -15.70 11.46
C ALA A 144 -0.56 -16.13 11.14
N ALA A 145 -0.37 -17.41 10.87
CA ALA A 145 0.97 -17.95 10.70
C ALA A 145 1.42 -17.77 9.24
N ALA A 146 2.20 -16.71 9.00
CA ALA A 146 2.74 -16.38 7.68
C ALA A 146 3.44 -17.56 7.01
N LEU A 147 3.23 -17.72 5.70
CA LEU A 147 3.77 -18.84 4.92
C LEU A 147 5.29 -18.69 4.72
N VAL A 148 6.06 -19.20 5.68
CA VAL A 148 7.52 -19.28 5.56
C VAL A 148 7.91 -20.35 4.53
N SER A 149 8.57 -19.94 3.45
CA SER A 149 9.12 -20.88 2.46
C SER A 149 10.10 -21.89 3.08
N ARG A 150 10.12 -23.11 2.52
CA ARG A 150 10.90 -24.26 3.01
C ARG A 150 12.42 -24.01 3.10
N ASP A 151 12.94 -23.06 2.34
CA ASP A 151 14.35 -22.67 2.35
C ASP A 151 14.73 -21.72 3.50
N GLY A 152 13.75 -21.09 4.15
CA GLY A 152 13.98 -20.03 5.13
C GLY A 152 14.44 -18.70 4.52
N SER A 153 14.20 -18.46 3.22
CA SER A 153 14.54 -17.19 2.54
C SER A 153 13.52 -16.67 1.52
N THR A 154 12.92 -17.54 0.70
CA THR A 154 12.14 -17.14 -0.49
C THR A 154 10.84 -16.39 -0.11
N GLY A 155 10.63 -15.20 -0.68
CA GLY A 155 9.47 -14.34 -0.38
C GLY A 155 9.48 -13.64 0.98
N ARG A 156 10.56 -13.76 1.78
CA ARG A 156 10.69 -13.03 3.05
C ARG A 156 10.48 -11.52 2.88
N LEU A 157 11.08 -10.98 1.82
CA LEU A 157 10.99 -9.60 1.36
C LEU A 157 10.16 -9.55 0.06
N PRO A 158 9.67 -8.37 -0.37
CA PRO A 158 8.92 -8.25 -1.62
C PRO A 158 9.74 -8.73 -2.81
N ALA A 159 9.11 -9.37 -3.79
CA ALA A 159 9.83 -9.85 -4.97
C ALA A 159 10.28 -8.67 -5.86
N LEU A 160 11.52 -8.72 -6.34
CA LEU A 160 12.05 -7.79 -7.32
C LEU A 160 12.27 -8.52 -8.65
N GLY A 161 11.78 -7.98 -9.75
CA GLY A 161 11.91 -8.65 -11.05
C GLY A 161 11.33 -7.89 -12.23
N TRP A 162 10.92 -8.62 -13.24
CA TRP A 162 10.31 -8.14 -14.48
C TRP A 162 9.21 -9.10 -14.92
N ASN A 163 8.16 -8.59 -15.59
CA ASN A 163 7.06 -9.36 -16.16
C ASN A 163 6.71 -8.86 -17.56
N SER A 164 6.31 -9.78 -18.45
CA SER A 164 6.00 -9.47 -19.85
C SER A 164 4.71 -8.69 -20.12
N TRP A 165 3.73 -8.69 -19.21
CA TRP A 165 2.34 -8.35 -19.52
C TRP A 165 2.15 -6.94 -20.07
N ASN A 166 2.60 -5.91 -19.35
CA ASN A 166 2.22 -4.52 -19.61
C ASN A 166 2.82 -3.95 -20.92
N GLU A 167 3.97 -4.48 -21.38
CA GLU A 167 4.58 -4.14 -22.68
C GLU A 167 4.18 -5.12 -23.79
N TYR A 168 4.27 -6.43 -23.55
CA TYR A 168 4.20 -7.45 -24.62
C TYR A 168 2.83 -8.15 -24.72
N GLY A 169 2.02 -8.16 -23.67
CA GLY A 169 0.77 -8.91 -23.61
C GLY A 169 0.96 -10.37 -24.05
N CYS A 170 0.21 -10.79 -25.09
CA CYS A 170 0.38 -12.12 -25.69
C CYS A 170 1.55 -12.28 -26.68
N ASP A 171 2.21 -11.20 -27.14
CA ASP A 171 3.23 -11.23 -28.21
C ASP A 171 4.63 -11.63 -27.70
N ILE A 172 4.63 -12.61 -26.81
CA ILE A 172 5.81 -13.20 -26.14
C ILE A 172 6.38 -14.41 -26.89
N ASN A 173 7.67 -14.66 -26.71
CA ASN A 173 8.37 -15.88 -27.15
C ASN A 173 9.69 -16.05 -26.36
N GLU A 174 10.35 -17.21 -26.48
CA GLU A 174 11.60 -17.53 -25.78
C GLU A 174 12.73 -16.49 -25.96
N THR A 175 12.75 -15.73 -27.07
CA THR A 175 13.77 -14.70 -27.30
C THR A 175 13.52 -13.45 -26.47
N VAL A 176 12.26 -13.08 -26.22
CA VAL A 176 11.90 -11.92 -25.37
C VAL A 176 12.50 -12.10 -23.98
N PHE A 177 12.19 -13.22 -23.32
CA PHE A 177 12.65 -13.50 -21.95
C PHE A 177 14.18 -13.61 -21.85
N LEU A 178 14.86 -14.18 -22.86
CA LEU A 178 16.32 -14.28 -22.86
C LEU A 178 17.02 -12.94 -23.13
N THR A 179 16.44 -12.06 -23.95
CA THR A 179 16.96 -10.70 -24.17
C THR A 179 16.73 -9.83 -22.93
N VAL A 180 15.55 -9.89 -22.32
CA VAL A 180 15.23 -9.19 -21.07
C VAL A 180 16.14 -9.64 -19.93
N ALA A 181 16.32 -10.96 -19.75
CA ALA A 181 17.23 -11.51 -18.74
C ALA A 181 18.67 -11.00 -18.93
N GLN A 182 19.15 -10.91 -20.18
CA GLN A 182 20.45 -10.32 -20.46
C GLN A 182 20.49 -8.81 -20.14
N HIS A 183 19.45 -8.05 -20.47
CA HIS A 183 19.37 -6.62 -20.10
C HIS A 183 19.30 -6.37 -18.59
N MET A 184 18.64 -7.23 -17.81
CA MET A 184 18.63 -7.13 -16.35
C MET A 184 20.04 -7.33 -15.75
N VAL A 185 20.90 -8.12 -16.40
CA VAL A 185 22.33 -8.22 -16.07
C VAL A 185 23.10 -7.00 -16.56
N ASP A 186 23.00 -6.67 -17.87
CA ASP A 186 23.80 -5.62 -18.52
C ASP A 186 23.55 -4.21 -17.94
N TYR A 187 22.34 -3.95 -17.44
CA TYR A 187 21.95 -2.69 -16.79
C TYR A 187 22.12 -2.71 -15.27
N GLY A 188 22.65 -3.79 -14.69
CA GLY A 188 22.91 -3.89 -13.25
C GLY A 188 21.68 -3.98 -12.35
N LEU A 189 20.48 -4.17 -12.92
CA LEU A 189 19.24 -4.36 -12.17
C LEU A 189 19.30 -5.63 -11.31
N LYS A 190 19.90 -6.70 -11.84
CA LYS A 190 20.20 -7.92 -11.09
C LYS A 190 21.02 -7.63 -9.83
N ASP A 191 22.06 -6.81 -9.95
CA ASP A 191 22.97 -6.45 -8.85
C ASP A 191 22.34 -5.43 -7.87
N LEU A 192 21.10 -5.01 -8.13
CA LEU A 192 20.22 -4.29 -7.21
C LEU A 192 19.14 -5.20 -6.60
N GLY A 193 19.06 -6.47 -7.01
CA GLY A 193 18.16 -7.49 -6.48
C GLY A 193 17.02 -7.90 -7.41
N TYR A 194 16.84 -7.25 -8.57
CA TYR A 194 15.84 -7.66 -9.57
C TYR A 194 16.22 -9.02 -10.18
N GLU A 195 15.79 -10.11 -9.56
CA GLU A 195 16.21 -11.47 -9.91
C GLU A 195 15.17 -12.27 -10.71
N TYR A 196 13.88 -11.95 -10.60
CA TYR A 196 12.81 -12.71 -11.25
C TYR A 196 12.52 -12.25 -12.68
N VAL A 197 12.53 -13.17 -13.65
CA VAL A 197 12.07 -12.96 -15.04
C VAL A 197 10.78 -13.75 -15.22
N ASN A 198 9.63 -13.09 -15.13
CA ASN A 198 8.32 -13.73 -15.08
C ASN A 198 7.67 -13.82 -16.47
N ILE A 199 7.32 -15.04 -16.87
CA ILE A 199 6.47 -15.34 -18.03
C ILE A 199 5.02 -15.17 -17.58
N ASP A 200 4.30 -14.21 -18.17
CA ASP A 200 2.86 -14.01 -17.92
C ASP A 200 1.98 -14.89 -18.82
N ASP A 201 0.69 -14.56 -18.98
CA ASP A 201 -0.25 -15.33 -19.78
C ASP A 201 0.17 -15.49 -21.27
N CYS A 202 -0.59 -16.31 -21.99
CA CYS A 202 -0.42 -16.63 -23.40
C CYS A 202 0.83 -17.47 -23.75
N TRP A 203 1.45 -18.15 -22.78
CA TRP A 203 2.64 -18.99 -23.00
C TRP A 203 2.35 -20.41 -23.50
N SER A 204 1.14 -20.92 -23.25
CA SER A 204 0.70 -22.28 -23.55
C SER A 204 -0.05 -22.39 -24.89
N ASP A 205 -0.19 -23.60 -25.42
CA ASP A 205 -0.96 -23.86 -26.65
C ASP A 205 -2.46 -23.76 -26.37
N LYS A 206 -3.09 -22.70 -26.87
CA LYS A 206 -4.52 -22.39 -26.66
C LYS A 206 -5.49 -23.43 -27.26
N VAL A 207 -5.03 -24.25 -28.20
CA VAL A 207 -5.83 -25.21 -28.96
C VAL A 207 -5.67 -26.63 -28.41
N LEU A 208 -4.43 -27.04 -28.11
CA LEU A 208 -4.12 -28.35 -27.54
C LEU A 208 -4.37 -28.39 -26.02
N ARG A 209 -4.09 -27.29 -25.32
CA ARG A 209 -4.37 -27.04 -23.89
C ARG A 209 -3.67 -28.00 -22.91
N ARG A 210 -4.06 -29.27 -22.85
CA ARG A 210 -3.42 -30.32 -22.04
C ARG A 210 -3.11 -31.55 -22.87
N ASP A 211 -1.97 -32.19 -22.60
CA ASP A 211 -1.67 -33.47 -23.23
C ASP A 211 -2.71 -34.54 -22.84
N ASN A 212 -3.10 -35.38 -23.80
CA ASN A 212 -4.17 -36.35 -23.58
C ASN A 212 -3.77 -37.49 -22.62
N ALA A 213 -2.48 -37.80 -22.47
CA ALA A 213 -1.99 -38.88 -21.63
C ALA A 213 -1.46 -38.39 -20.27
N THR A 214 -0.63 -37.35 -20.22
CA THR A 214 -0.01 -36.84 -18.99
C THR A 214 -0.84 -35.80 -18.26
N LYS A 215 -1.76 -35.12 -18.97
CA LYS A 215 -2.52 -33.94 -18.50
C LYS A 215 -1.70 -32.69 -18.17
N GLU A 216 -0.39 -32.70 -18.44
CA GLU A 216 0.45 -31.49 -18.36
C GLU A 216 -0.05 -30.44 -19.37
N ILE A 217 0.03 -29.15 -19.00
CA ILE A 217 -0.29 -28.04 -19.92
C ILE A 217 0.67 -28.07 -21.11
N VAL A 218 0.14 -28.00 -22.33
CA VAL A 218 0.93 -28.00 -23.56
C VAL A 218 1.57 -26.62 -23.76
N VAL A 219 2.90 -26.59 -23.90
CA VAL A 219 3.64 -25.37 -24.23
C VAL A 219 3.38 -24.97 -25.69
N ASP A 220 3.21 -23.68 -25.99
CA ASP A 220 3.18 -23.20 -27.38
C ASP A 220 4.56 -23.43 -28.04
N ALA A 221 4.63 -24.40 -28.95
CA ALA A 221 5.86 -24.82 -29.63
C ALA A 221 6.34 -23.83 -30.71
N VAL A 222 5.56 -22.80 -31.05
CA VAL A 222 5.98 -21.69 -31.93
C VAL A 222 6.65 -20.59 -31.09
N LYS A 223 6.08 -20.27 -29.92
CA LYS A 223 6.65 -19.30 -28.97
C LYS A 223 7.87 -19.84 -28.22
N PHE A 224 7.85 -21.11 -27.86
CA PHE A 224 8.89 -21.79 -27.09
C PHE A 224 9.29 -23.12 -27.76
N PRO A 225 9.92 -23.08 -28.95
CA PRO A 225 10.31 -24.29 -29.70
C PRO A 225 11.31 -25.21 -28.97
N ARG A 226 11.90 -24.74 -27.86
CA ARG A 226 12.78 -25.51 -26.98
C ARG A 226 12.15 -25.85 -25.61
N GLY A 227 10.90 -25.44 -25.39
CA GLY A 227 10.15 -25.63 -24.14
C GLY A 227 10.56 -24.69 -23.00
N ILE A 228 9.65 -24.50 -22.03
CA ILE A 228 9.86 -23.60 -20.88
C ILE A 228 11.12 -23.94 -20.09
N LYS A 229 11.44 -25.24 -19.89
CA LYS A 229 12.66 -25.66 -19.20
C LYS A 229 13.94 -25.11 -19.84
N TYR A 230 14.02 -25.03 -21.17
CA TYR A 230 15.20 -24.46 -21.82
C TYR A 230 15.36 -22.97 -21.50
N VAL A 231 14.25 -22.23 -21.40
CA VAL A 231 14.27 -20.81 -21.00
C VAL A 231 14.71 -20.69 -19.53
N ALA A 232 14.15 -21.52 -18.64
CA ALA A 232 14.55 -21.59 -17.23
C ALA A 232 16.05 -21.87 -17.06
N ASP A 233 16.56 -22.96 -17.66
CA ASP A 233 17.98 -23.36 -17.61
C ASP A 233 18.92 -22.23 -18.09
N ARG A 234 18.48 -21.43 -19.07
CA ARG A 234 19.26 -20.32 -19.62
C ARG A 234 19.21 -19.04 -18.77
N ILE A 235 18.10 -18.77 -18.09
CA ILE A 235 17.95 -17.66 -17.13
C ILE A 235 18.71 -17.98 -15.84
N HIS A 236 18.63 -19.22 -15.35
CA HIS A 236 19.44 -19.73 -14.24
C HIS A 236 20.94 -19.64 -14.53
N ALA A 237 21.36 -19.90 -15.77
CA ALA A 237 22.76 -19.74 -16.20
C ALA A 237 23.25 -18.28 -16.21
N MET A 238 22.35 -17.29 -16.22
CA MET A 238 22.66 -15.86 -15.99
C MET A 238 22.66 -15.52 -14.48
N GLY A 239 22.32 -16.47 -13.61
CA GLY A 239 22.13 -16.27 -12.18
C GLY A 239 20.88 -15.45 -11.85
N LEU A 240 19.84 -15.56 -12.68
CA LEU A 240 18.50 -15.02 -12.45
C LEU A 240 17.52 -16.18 -12.15
N LYS A 241 16.32 -15.85 -11.71
CA LYS A 241 15.19 -16.74 -11.46
C LYS A 241 14.15 -16.61 -12.57
N VAL A 242 13.33 -17.64 -12.78
CA VAL A 242 12.24 -17.61 -13.78
C VAL A 242 10.87 -17.81 -13.15
N GLY A 243 9.92 -16.95 -13.48
CA GLY A 243 8.51 -17.12 -13.12
C GLY A 243 7.66 -17.66 -14.26
N ILE A 244 6.53 -18.26 -13.90
CA ILE A 244 5.46 -18.60 -14.83
C ILE A 244 4.12 -18.08 -14.28
N TYR A 245 3.10 -18.16 -15.13
CA TYR A 245 1.75 -17.75 -14.85
C TYR A 245 0.78 -18.92 -15.05
N SER A 246 -0.24 -19.02 -14.19
CA SER A 246 -1.44 -19.82 -14.41
C SER A 246 -2.62 -19.18 -13.67
N ASP A 247 -3.77 -19.83 -13.66
CA ASP A 247 -5.05 -19.29 -13.21
C ASP A 247 -5.80 -20.27 -12.30
N ALA A 248 -6.43 -19.75 -11.23
CA ALA A 248 -7.20 -20.46 -10.22
C ALA A 248 -8.64 -20.79 -10.67
N GLY A 249 -8.91 -20.72 -11.95
CA GLY A 249 -10.13 -21.09 -12.65
C GLY A 249 -9.85 -22.08 -13.79
N THR A 250 -10.83 -22.23 -14.68
CA THR A 250 -10.77 -23.21 -15.79
C THR A 250 -10.06 -22.69 -17.04
N SER A 251 -9.70 -21.42 -17.08
CA SER A 251 -8.96 -20.80 -18.18
C SER A 251 -8.35 -19.49 -17.69
N THR A 252 -7.17 -19.16 -18.20
CA THR A 252 -6.53 -17.89 -17.92
C THR A 252 -7.35 -16.69 -18.41
N CYS A 253 -7.02 -15.48 -17.98
CA CYS A 253 -7.71 -14.26 -18.42
C CYS A 253 -7.65 -14.07 -19.95
N GLY A 254 -6.52 -14.38 -20.59
CA GLY A 254 -6.36 -14.47 -22.04
C GLY A 254 -7.00 -15.70 -22.68
N GLY A 255 -7.61 -16.61 -21.93
CA GLY A 255 -8.40 -17.76 -22.40
C GLY A 255 -7.59 -19.02 -22.71
N PHE A 256 -6.38 -19.15 -22.17
CA PHE A 256 -5.54 -20.35 -22.25
C PHE A 256 -5.95 -21.36 -21.16
N GLU A 257 -5.16 -22.41 -20.92
CA GLU A 257 -5.49 -23.43 -19.91
C GLU A 257 -5.16 -22.95 -18.48
N GLY A 258 -6.16 -23.02 -17.59
CA GLY A 258 -6.00 -22.76 -16.15
C GLY A 258 -5.73 -24.04 -15.35
N SER A 259 -5.41 -23.91 -14.06
CA SER A 259 -4.95 -25.02 -13.22
C SER A 259 -5.99 -25.58 -12.24
N LEU A 260 -7.21 -25.03 -12.18
CA LEU A 260 -8.23 -25.48 -11.24
C LEU A 260 -8.61 -26.96 -11.46
N GLY A 261 -8.39 -27.80 -10.44
CA GLY A 261 -8.56 -29.25 -10.50
C GLY A 261 -7.40 -30.03 -11.11
N TYR A 262 -6.27 -29.37 -11.40
CA TYR A 262 -5.02 -29.95 -11.94
C TYR A 262 -3.78 -29.50 -11.15
N GLU A 263 -3.96 -28.94 -9.95
CA GLU A 263 -2.94 -28.22 -9.19
C GLU A 263 -1.70 -29.07 -8.92
N GLU A 264 -1.87 -30.34 -8.50
CA GLU A 264 -0.77 -31.29 -8.27
C GLU A 264 0.09 -31.54 -9.51
N ILE A 265 -0.55 -31.64 -10.69
CA ILE A 265 0.10 -31.94 -11.98
C ILE A 265 0.85 -30.70 -12.48
N ASP A 266 0.24 -29.53 -12.36
CA ASP A 266 0.82 -28.28 -12.83
C ASP A 266 1.96 -27.84 -11.92
N ALA A 267 1.81 -27.91 -10.59
CA ALA A 267 2.89 -27.65 -9.63
C ALA A 267 4.09 -28.58 -9.85
N ALA A 268 3.86 -29.88 -10.06
CA ALA A 268 4.91 -30.83 -10.42
C ALA A 268 5.57 -30.50 -11.77
N THR A 269 4.80 -30.03 -12.74
CA THR A 269 5.30 -29.61 -14.07
C THR A 269 6.17 -28.35 -13.97
N PHE A 270 5.76 -27.35 -13.19
CA PHE A 270 6.53 -26.13 -12.94
C PHE A 270 7.83 -26.44 -12.20
N ALA A 271 7.80 -27.30 -11.17
CA ALA A 271 8.99 -27.76 -10.46
C ALA A 271 9.96 -28.53 -11.39
N LYS A 272 9.42 -29.44 -12.22
CA LYS A 272 10.14 -30.21 -13.27
C LYS A 272 10.79 -29.32 -14.34
N TRP A 273 10.19 -28.18 -14.67
CA TRP A 273 10.76 -27.18 -15.58
C TRP A 273 11.75 -26.22 -14.90
N GLY A 274 11.86 -26.21 -13.57
CA GLY A 274 12.74 -25.30 -12.85
C GLY A 274 12.16 -23.91 -12.63
N ILE A 275 10.84 -23.74 -12.60
CA ILE A 275 10.22 -22.46 -12.23
C ILE A 275 10.55 -22.08 -10.78
N ASP A 276 10.82 -20.80 -10.51
CA ASP A 276 11.08 -20.20 -9.19
C ASP A 276 9.89 -19.41 -8.64
N TYR A 277 8.95 -18.97 -9.49
CA TYR A 277 7.84 -18.08 -9.13
C TYR A 277 6.54 -18.45 -9.89
N LEU A 278 5.39 -18.36 -9.24
CA LEU A 278 4.07 -18.52 -9.87
C LEU A 278 3.19 -17.31 -9.56
N LYS A 279 2.82 -16.54 -10.61
CA LYS A 279 1.64 -15.65 -10.58
C LYS A 279 0.41 -16.53 -10.81
N TYR A 280 -0.58 -16.42 -9.94
CA TYR A 280 -1.76 -17.30 -9.96
C TYR A 280 -3.06 -16.48 -9.96
N ASP A 281 -3.74 -16.47 -11.09
CA ASP A 281 -4.80 -15.51 -11.43
C ASP A 281 -6.22 -15.99 -11.08
N ASN A 282 -7.23 -15.16 -11.33
CA ASN A 282 -8.59 -15.33 -10.77
C ASN A 282 -9.73 -15.31 -11.82
N CYS A 283 -9.42 -15.51 -13.10
CA CYS A 283 -10.40 -15.52 -14.19
C CYS A 283 -11.16 -16.85 -14.29
N ASN A 284 -12.21 -16.89 -15.14
CA ASN A 284 -12.97 -18.08 -15.57
C ASN A 284 -13.26 -19.14 -14.48
N VAL A 285 -13.60 -18.68 -13.28
CA VAL A 285 -14.02 -19.51 -12.16
C VAL A 285 -15.38 -20.15 -12.48
N PRO A 286 -15.56 -21.48 -12.33
CA PRO A 286 -16.86 -22.13 -12.52
C PRO A 286 -17.89 -21.73 -11.44
N LYS A 287 -19.19 -21.86 -11.73
CA LYS A 287 -20.27 -21.39 -10.83
C LYS A 287 -20.38 -22.18 -9.52
N GLU A 288 -19.97 -23.44 -9.56
CA GLU A 288 -19.78 -24.32 -8.41
C GLU A 288 -18.66 -23.82 -7.48
N TRP A 289 -17.67 -23.12 -8.03
CA TRP A 289 -16.50 -22.56 -7.35
C TRP A 289 -16.64 -21.06 -7.00
N PHE A 290 -17.84 -20.49 -7.14
CA PHE A 290 -18.15 -19.14 -6.66
C PHE A 290 -18.16 -19.09 -5.13
N ASP A 291 -17.76 -17.97 -4.53
CA ASP A 291 -17.99 -17.68 -3.12
C ASP A 291 -19.49 -17.55 -2.83
N ASP A 292 -19.92 -17.76 -1.59
CA ASP A 292 -21.33 -17.53 -1.23
C ASP A 292 -21.69 -16.04 -1.21
N TRP A 293 -20.73 -15.18 -0.86
CA TRP A 293 -20.92 -13.75 -0.59
C TRP A 293 -19.99 -12.89 -1.45
N LYS A 294 -20.39 -11.64 -1.66
CA LYS A 294 -19.57 -10.62 -2.33
C LYS A 294 -18.69 -9.90 -1.30
N TYR A 295 -17.41 -9.70 -1.62
CA TYR A 295 -16.54 -8.76 -0.90
C TYR A 295 -16.79 -7.35 -1.43
N VAL A 296 -16.94 -6.38 -0.52
CA VAL A 296 -17.22 -4.97 -0.86
C VAL A 296 -16.54 -4.08 0.20
N PRO A 297 -15.21 -3.86 0.11
CA PRO A 297 -14.45 -3.10 1.11
C PRO A 297 -14.98 -1.67 1.32
N GLU A 298 -15.44 -1.03 0.24
CA GLU A 298 -15.84 0.39 0.19
C GLU A 298 -16.99 0.71 1.15
N LEU A 299 -17.88 -0.26 1.39
CA LEU A 299 -19.03 -0.13 2.30
C LEU A 299 -18.63 0.00 3.78
N TRP A 300 -17.39 -0.34 4.15
CA TRP A 300 -16.92 -0.33 5.54
C TRP A 300 -16.26 1.00 5.94
N LEU A 301 -15.68 1.73 4.98
CA LEU A 301 -14.93 2.98 5.21
C LEU A 301 -15.58 4.23 4.60
N GLY A 302 -16.82 4.12 4.09
CA GLY A 302 -17.60 5.26 3.63
C GLY A 302 -17.29 5.74 2.21
N GLY A 303 -16.65 4.89 1.40
CA GLY A 303 -16.59 5.09 -0.04
C GLY A 303 -18.00 5.07 -0.67
N PRO A 304 -18.18 5.65 -1.87
CA PRO A 304 -19.47 5.63 -2.53
C PRO A 304 -19.86 4.17 -2.88
N PRO A 305 -21.09 3.72 -2.58
CA PRO A 305 -21.48 2.29 -2.63
C PRO A 305 -21.63 1.71 -4.05
N ASN A 306 -21.09 2.39 -5.06
CA ASN A 306 -21.26 2.11 -6.49
C ASN A 306 -19.93 2.07 -7.26
N GLU A 307 -18.77 2.14 -6.60
CA GLU A 307 -17.47 1.85 -7.24
C GLU A 307 -17.36 0.33 -7.43
N ASN A 308 -17.89 -0.13 -8.57
CA ASN A 308 -17.89 -1.55 -8.96
C ASN A 308 -16.46 -2.03 -9.26
N GLN A 309 -15.87 -2.81 -8.36
CA GLN A 309 -14.82 -3.78 -8.70
C GLN A 309 -15.29 -4.74 -9.82
N ASP A 310 -16.61 -4.97 -9.90
CA ASP A 310 -17.36 -5.73 -10.92
C ASP A 310 -17.17 -5.17 -12.34
N ASN A 311 -16.57 -3.97 -12.52
CA ASN A 311 -16.07 -3.53 -13.81
C ASN A 311 -14.71 -4.22 -14.11
N GLY A 312 -14.79 -5.53 -14.30
CA GLY A 312 -13.72 -6.47 -14.60
C GLY A 312 -14.30 -7.87 -14.62
N ASP A 313 -15.02 -8.18 -13.53
CA ASP A 313 -15.96 -9.31 -13.37
C ASP A 313 -15.28 -10.70 -13.40
N PRO A 314 -15.67 -11.63 -12.50
CA PRO A 314 -17.05 -12.08 -12.48
C PRO A 314 -17.76 -11.93 -11.14
N VAL A 315 -19.09 -11.90 -11.24
CA VAL A 315 -20.13 -12.04 -10.22
C VAL A 315 -20.04 -13.38 -9.45
N ASN A 316 -18.87 -13.68 -8.89
CA ASN A 316 -18.50 -14.92 -8.21
C ASN A 316 -19.14 -15.04 -6.81
N SER A 317 -20.34 -14.47 -6.61
CA SER A 317 -21.14 -14.60 -5.40
C SER A 317 -22.43 -15.37 -5.72
N LYS A 318 -22.60 -16.56 -5.15
CA LYS A 318 -23.82 -17.36 -5.28
C LYS A 318 -25.08 -16.62 -4.80
N THR A 319 -24.94 -15.67 -3.86
CA THR A 319 -26.06 -14.87 -3.33
C THR A 319 -26.22 -13.50 -3.99
N GLY A 320 -25.18 -12.96 -4.63
CA GLY A 320 -25.14 -11.59 -5.13
C GLY A 320 -25.24 -10.51 -4.04
N LYS A 321 -24.83 -10.83 -2.80
CA LYS A 321 -24.99 -9.95 -1.63
C LYS A 321 -23.65 -9.76 -0.89
N PRO A 322 -23.41 -8.59 -0.26
CA PRO A 322 -22.30 -8.42 0.67
C PRO A 322 -22.30 -9.48 1.77
N ALA A 323 -21.12 -9.89 2.21
CA ALA A 323 -20.97 -10.84 3.31
C ALA A 323 -21.58 -10.32 4.63
N PRO A 324 -22.14 -11.20 5.48
CA PRO A 324 -22.58 -10.81 6.82
C PRO A 324 -21.38 -10.37 7.67
N ALA A 325 -21.59 -9.43 8.59
CA ALA A 325 -20.54 -8.94 9.47
C ALA A 325 -19.93 -10.07 10.31
N GLY A 326 -18.60 -10.20 10.29
CA GLY A 326 -17.87 -11.29 10.93
C GLY A 326 -17.82 -12.61 10.14
N TYR A 327 -18.14 -12.60 8.83
CA TYR A 327 -17.86 -13.73 7.94
C TYR A 327 -16.34 -13.99 7.87
N ASP A 328 -15.95 -15.25 8.08
CA ASP A 328 -14.55 -15.68 8.09
C ASP A 328 -14.10 -16.03 6.66
N TRP A 329 -13.53 -15.04 5.97
CA TRP A 329 -13.08 -15.13 4.58
C TRP A 329 -11.97 -16.16 4.36
N SER A 330 -11.26 -16.62 5.40
CA SER A 330 -10.34 -17.76 5.28
C SER A 330 -11.06 -19.06 4.88
N THR A 331 -12.36 -19.15 5.19
CA THR A 331 -13.25 -20.28 4.83
C THR A 331 -14.00 -20.05 3.50
N SER A 332 -13.65 -19.02 2.74
CA SER A 332 -14.19 -18.76 1.41
C SER A 332 -13.73 -19.80 0.38
N VAL A 333 -14.49 -19.91 -0.71
CA VAL A 333 -14.21 -20.82 -1.83
C VAL A 333 -13.04 -20.27 -2.66
N THR A 334 -12.89 -18.95 -2.75
CA THR A 334 -11.66 -18.32 -3.28
C THR A 334 -10.44 -18.69 -2.45
N ALA A 335 -10.49 -18.57 -1.12
CA ALA A 335 -9.38 -19.01 -0.26
C ALA A 335 -9.09 -20.52 -0.42
N GLU A 336 -10.11 -21.35 -0.69
CA GLU A 336 -9.92 -22.78 -0.99
C GLU A 336 -9.13 -23.02 -2.28
N ARG A 337 -9.50 -22.36 -3.39
CA ARG A 337 -8.79 -22.50 -4.69
C ARG A 337 -7.31 -22.13 -4.60
N TYR A 338 -6.99 -21.05 -3.88
CA TYR A 338 -5.60 -20.64 -3.65
C TYR A 338 -4.85 -21.59 -2.69
N ARG A 339 -5.53 -22.15 -1.68
CA ARG A 339 -4.95 -23.17 -0.79
C ARG A 339 -4.66 -24.51 -1.50
N LEU A 340 -5.46 -24.92 -2.49
CA LEU A 340 -5.18 -26.12 -3.30
C LEU A 340 -3.83 -26.02 -4.03
N MET A 341 -3.59 -24.90 -4.73
CA MET A 341 -2.32 -24.69 -5.44
C MET A 341 -1.15 -24.47 -4.47
N ARG A 342 -1.34 -23.77 -3.35
CA ARG A 342 -0.33 -23.72 -2.26
C ARG A 342 0.11 -25.12 -1.83
N ASP A 343 -0.85 -25.99 -1.51
CA ASP A 343 -0.54 -27.33 -0.99
C ASP A 343 0.12 -28.21 -2.06
N ALA A 344 -0.27 -28.06 -3.33
CA ALA A 344 0.40 -28.68 -4.47
C ALA A 344 1.84 -28.20 -4.69
N LEU A 345 2.14 -26.91 -4.46
CA LEU A 345 3.50 -26.35 -4.52
C LEU A 345 4.35 -26.81 -3.33
N LEU A 346 3.78 -26.84 -2.12
CA LEU A 346 4.46 -27.31 -0.90
C LEU A 346 4.83 -28.81 -0.95
N ALA A 347 4.11 -29.60 -1.74
CA ALA A 347 4.44 -31.01 -1.99
C ALA A 347 5.71 -31.23 -2.85
N GLN A 348 6.24 -30.20 -3.51
CA GLN A 348 7.39 -30.33 -4.40
C GLN A 348 8.74 -30.26 -3.66
N GLU A 349 9.79 -30.84 -4.26
CA GLU A 349 11.17 -30.70 -3.76
C GLU A 349 11.82 -29.34 -4.08
N ARG A 350 11.13 -28.48 -4.84
CA ARG A 350 11.58 -27.15 -5.25
C ARG A 350 10.66 -26.09 -4.67
N THR A 351 11.23 -25.15 -3.91
CA THR A 351 10.54 -23.93 -3.47
C THR A 351 10.16 -23.09 -4.69
N ILE A 352 8.90 -22.67 -4.78
CA ILE A 352 8.37 -21.75 -5.78
C ILE A 352 7.68 -20.61 -5.03
N GLN A 353 8.11 -19.38 -5.23
CA GLN A 353 7.45 -18.21 -4.65
C GLN A 353 6.06 -18.06 -5.26
N TYR A 354 5.06 -17.86 -4.42
CA TYR A 354 3.65 -17.94 -4.81
C TYR A 354 2.96 -16.59 -4.63
N SER A 355 2.41 -16.05 -5.73
CA SER A 355 1.84 -14.71 -5.85
C SER A 355 0.38 -14.78 -6.29
N LEU A 356 -0.53 -14.41 -5.40
CA LEU A 356 -1.97 -14.53 -5.59
C LEU A 356 -2.48 -13.31 -6.36
N CYS A 357 -2.73 -13.45 -7.66
CA CYS A 357 -3.35 -12.41 -8.48
C CYS A 357 -4.88 -12.40 -8.25
N ALA A 358 -5.28 -12.05 -7.02
CA ALA A 358 -6.66 -12.11 -6.52
C ALA A 358 -7.41 -10.76 -6.58
N TRP A 359 -6.73 -9.67 -6.95
CA TRP A 359 -7.29 -8.32 -7.13
C TRP A 359 -8.00 -7.70 -5.92
N GLY A 360 -7.60 -8.06 -4.70
CA GLY A 360 -8.28 -7.68 -3.46
C GLY A 360 -9.56 -8.47 -3.18
N HIS A 361 -10.01 -9.33 -4.10
CA HIS A 361 -11.26 -10.07 -3.94
C HIS A 361 -11.20 -11.04 -2.75
N ALA A 362 -12.38 -11.31 -2.18
CA ALA A 362 -12.58 -12.23 -1.07
C ALA A 362 -11.77 -11.90 0.21
N HIS A 363 -11.48 -10.61 0.47
CA HIS A 363 -10.75 -10.15 1.67
C HIS A 363 -9.42 -10.89 1.83
N VAL A 364 -8.64 -10.95 0.74
CA VAL A 364 -7.40 -11.72 0.62
C VAL A 364 -6.35 -11.33 1.68
N GLU A 365 -6.37 -10.11 2.17
CA GLU A 365 -5.55 -9.67 3.30
C GLU A 365 -5.76 -10.53 4.58
N ALA A 366 -6.95 -11.09 4.78
CA ALA A 366 -7.26 -11.88 5.99
C ALA A 366 -6.83 -13.36 5.93
N TRP A 367 -6.30 -13.85 4.79
CA TRP A 367 -5.90 -15.26 4.62
C TRP A 367 -4.75 -15.51 3.64
N GLY A 368 -4.40 -14.52 2.82
CA GLY A 368 -3.32 -14.57 1.83
C GLY A 368 -1.95 -14.85 2.46
N ASN A 369 -1.70 -14.30 3.65
CA ASN A 369 -0.46 -14.53 4.41
C ASN A 369 -0.28 -16.00 4.86
N GLU A 370 -1.36 -16.75 5.10
CA GLU A 370 -1.29 -18.20 5.36
C GLU A 370 -1.25 -19.03 4.05
N THR A 371 -1.28 -18.36 2.89
CA THR A 371 -1.56 -18.99 1.59
C THR A 371 -0.49 -18.77 0.53
N GLY A 372 0.20 -17.63 0.52
CA GLY A 372 1.31 -17.30 -0.37
C GLY A 372 2.15 -16.15 0.16
N HIS A 373 3.02 -15.62 -0.70
CA HIS A 373 4.05 -14.66 -0.32
C HIS A 373 3.71 -13.22 -0.70
N SER A 374 2.82 -13.04 -1.68
CA SER A 374 2.25 -11.76 -2.09
C SER A 374 0.85 -11.95 -2.63
N TRP A 375 0.00 -10.93 -2.54
CA TRP A 375 -1.36 -10.97 -3.07
C TRP A 375 -1.79 -9.62 -3.63
N ARG A 376 -2.28 -9.62 -4.88
CA ARG A 376 -2.77 -8.43 -5.58
C ARG A 376 -3.90 -7.80 -4.77
N MET A 377 -3.74 -6.54 -4.39
CA MET A 377 -4.66 -5.80 -3.53
C MET A 377 -5.80 -5.12 -4.28
N TRP A 378 -5.67 -4.93 -5.59
CA TRP A 378 -6.64 -4.23 -6.42
C TRP A 378 -6.65 -4.78 -7.86
N GLY A 379 -7.62 -4.37 -8.67
CA GLY A 379 -7.68 -4.64 -10.12
C GLY A 379 -6.45 -4.10 -10.87
N ASP A 380 -6.25 -4.57 -12.11
CA ASP A 380 -5.01 -4.34 -12.86
C ASP A 380 -4.64 -2.86 -13.03
N ILE A 381 -3.35 -2.57 -13.10
CA ILE A 381 -2.82 -1.23 -13.38
C ILE A 381 -2.93 -0.86 -14.87
N TYR A 382 -2.86 0.44 -15.15
CA TYR A 382 -2.72 1.00 -16.49
C TYR A 382 -1.80 2.23 -16.45
N PRO A 383 -1.03 2.56 -17.52
CA PRO A 383 -0.10 3.70 -17.54
C PRO A 383 -0.80 5.05 -17.76
N GLU A 384 -1.79 5.34 -16.92
CA GLU A 384 -2.48 6.62 -16.78
C GLU A 384 -2.46 7.05 -15.30
N TRP A 385 -2.37 8.35 -15.02
CA TRP A 385 -2.25 8.85 -13.65
C TRP A 385 -3.59 8.85 -12.88
N TYR A 386 -4.70 9.11 -13.56
CA TYR A 386 -6.06 9.17 -13.00
C TYR A 386 -7.01 8.19 -13.71
N GLY A 387 -8.06 7.74 -13.01
CA GLY A 387 -9.23 7.10 -13.63
C GLY A 387 -9.13 5.60 -13.89
N GLN A 388 -9.97 5.09 -14.80
CA GLN A 388 -10.06 3.67 -15.15
C GLN A 388 -10.03 3.51 -16.68
N HIS A 389 -9.12 2.66 -17.17
CA HIS A 389 -9.03 2.25 -18.56
C HIS A 389 -9.62 0.85 -18.73
N GLN A 390 -10.84 0.77 -19.30
CA GLN A 390 -11.62 -0.47 -19.42
C GLN A 390 -11.89 -1.11 -18.04
N TRP A 391 -11.09 -2.09 -17.64
CA TRP A 391 -11.13 -2.76 -16.34
C TRP A 391 -9.97 -2.35 -15.43
N SER A 392 -8.88 -1.86 -16.02
CA SER A 392 -7.62 -1.48 -15.36
C SER A 392 -7.66 -0.05 -14.82
N TRP A 393 -6.82 0.28 -13.85
CA TRP A 393 -6.87 1.48 -13.04
C TRP A 393 -5.59 2.32 -13.15
N GLY A 394 -5.75 3.64 -13.13
CA GLY A 394 -4.63 4.55 -13.02
C GLY A 394 -3.97 4.53 -11.65
N LEU A 395 -2.83 5.21 -11.56
CA LEU A 395 -1.96 5.23 -10.37
C LEU A 395 -2.63 5.79 -9.11
N MET A 396 -3.35 6.91 -9.21
CA MET A 396 -3.98 7.56 -8.06
C MET A 396 -5.16 6.77 -7.45
N PRO A 397 -6.04 6.12 -8.24
CA PRO A 397 -6.99 5.14 -7.72
C PRO A 397 -6.37 4.02 -6.88
N ILE A 398 -5.27 3.41 -7.35
CA ILE A 398 -4.58 2.31 -6.65
C ILE A 398 -3.95 2.83 -5.36
N LEU A 399 -3.25 3.96 -5.41
CA LEU A 399 -2.65 4.61 -4.23
C LEU A 399 -3.72 5.07 -3.22
N ASN A 400 -4.90 5.47 -3.68
CA ASN A 400 -6.04 5.76 -2.81
C ASN A 400 -6.55 4.50 -2.09
N HIS A 401 -6.64 3.33 -2.76
CA HIS A 401 -6.96 2.08 -2.06
C HIS A 401 -5.86 1.72 -1.05
N ALA A 402 -4.59 1.87 -1.42
CA ALA A 402 -3.45 1.62 -0.55
C ALA A 402 -3.46 2.51 0.72
N ALA A 403 -4.01 3.72 0.68
CA ALA A 403 -4.12 4.60 1.84
C ALA A 403 -5.02 4.05 2.97
N PHE A 404 -5.80 3.00 2.70
CA PHE A 404 -6.65 2.31 3.68
C PHE A 404 -6.31 0.82 3.84
N TRP A 405 -5.76 0.19 2.80
CA TRP A 405 -5.47 -1.26 2.75
C TRP A 405 -3.98 -1.59 2.57
N SER A 406 -3.06 -0.84 3.19
CA SER A 406 -1.61 -1.15 3.22
C SER A 406 -1.03 -1.39 4.63
N GLY A 407 -1.90 -1.57 5.63
CA GLY A 407 -1.52 -1.70 7.04
C GLY A 407 -0.81 -3.02 7.42
N PRO A 408 -0.52 -3.23 8.72
CA PRO A 408 0.24 -4.40 9.21
C PRO A 408 -0.39 -5.77 8.94
N ASP A 409 -1.71 -5.83 8.71
CA ASP A 409 -2.40 -7.06 8.30
C ASP A 409 -2.14 -7.43 6.82
N VAL A 410 -1.67 -6.48 6.01
CA VAL A 410 -1.35 -6.62 4.58
C VAL A 410 0.15 -6.76 4.32
N ASN A 411 0.99 -6.08 5.10
CA ASN A 411 2.43 -5.98 4.84
C ASN A 411 3.26 -6.44 6.04
N GLY A 412 3.99 -7.55 5.86
CA GLY A 412 4.90 -8.13 6.83
C GLY A 412 5.95 -9.04 6.19
N PHE A 413 6.86 -9.63 6.98
CA PHE A 413 7.76 -10.63 6.43
C PHE A 413 6.95 -11.84 5.95
N TRP A 414 7.30 -12.37 4.78
CA TRP A 414 6.62 -13.50 4.10
C TRP A 414 5.24 -13.20 3.53
N GLY A 415 4.74 -11.96 3.58
CA GLY A 415 3.42 -11.62 3.08
C GLY A 415 3.29 -10.13 2.76
N HIS A 416 3.21 -9.80 1.48
CA HIS A 416 3.24 -8.42 0.97
C HIS A 416 2.00 -8.11 0.13
N GLY A 417 1.39 -6.94 0.35
CA GLY A 417 0.36 -6.41 -0.54
C GLY A 417 0.97 -6.06 -1.89
N ASP A 418 0.48 -6.69 -2.95
CA ASP A 418 0.92 -6.47 -4.32
C ASP A 418 0.04 -5.40 -4.98
N TRP A 419 0.66 -4.26 -5.29
CA TRP A 419 0.01 -3.09 -5.89
C TRP A 419 0.08 -3.12 -7.42
N ASP A 420 0.38 -4.29 -7.98
CA ASP A 420 0.57 -4.60 -9.40
C ASP A 420 1.89 -4.11 -10.01
N MET A 421 2.14 -4.59 -11.22
CA MET A 421 3.38 -4.41 -11.98
C MET A 421 3.70 -2.94 -12.30
N LEU A 422 4.99 -2.63 -12.44
CA LEU A 422 5.47 -1.27 -12.61
C LEU A 422 5.37 -0.78 -14.06
N GLU A 423 4.40 0.10 -14.32
CA GLU A 423 4.28 0.98 -15.50
C GLU A 423 5.39 2.07 -15.66
N VAL A 424 6.53 1.97 -14.99
CA VAL A 424 7.51 3.07 -14.88
C VAL A 424 8.13 3.42 -16.24
N GLY A 425 7.67 4.53 -16.84
CA GLY A 425 8.07 4.99 -18.17
C GLY A 425 7.26 4.46 -19.36
N ASN A 426 6.21 3.66 -19.08
CA ASN A 426 5.24 3.16 -20.06
C ASN A 426 4.16 4.21 -20.41
N GLY A 427 3.42 3.96 -21.50
CA GLY A 427 2.28 4.77 -21.92
C GLY A 427 2.62 6.26 -22.11
N ASN A 428 1.85 7.14 -21.47
CA ASN A 428 2.05 8.59 -21.50
C ASN A 428 2.52 9.16 -20.15
N LEU A 429 2.96 8.31 -19.21
CA LEU A 429 3.42 8.78 -17.90
C LEU A 429 4.66 9.68 -18.05
N THR A 430 4.60 10.85 -17.43
CA THR A 430 5.73 11.78 -17.31
C THR A 430 6.84 11.19 -16.44
N TYR A 431 8.01 11.86 -16.44
CA TYR A 431 9.13 11.48 -15.58
C TYR A 431 8.78 11.64 -14.08
N GLU A 432 8.10 12.73 -13.75
CA GLU A 432 7.54 13.04 -12.44
C GLU A 432 6.51 11.98 -11.97
N GLU A 433 5.53 11.62 -12.82
CA GLU A 433 4.57 10.56 -12.51
C GLU A 433 5.24 9.19 -12.37
N SER A 434 6.24 8.90 -13.20
CA SER A 434 7.04 7.66 -13.12
C SER A 434 7.87 7.57 -11.83
N ARG A 435 8.39 8.71 -11.33
CA ARG A 435 9.07 8.80 -10.03
C ARG A 435 8.09 8.56 -8.88
N SER A 436 6.94 9.23 -8.90
CA SER A 436 5.89 9.05 -7.90
C SER A 436 5.40 7.61 -7.82
N HIS A 437 5.11 6.98 -8.97
CA HIS A 437 4.76 5.56 -9.08
C HIS A 437 5.79 4.67 -8.39
N PHE A 438 7.05 4.75 -8.82
CA PHE A 438 8.10 3.89 -8.29
C PHE A 438 8.34 4.09 -6.78
N ALA A 439 8.36 5.35 -6.32
CA ALA A 439 8.53 5.65 -4.91
C ALA A 439 7.37 5.12 -4.05
N PHE A 440 6.12 5.24 -4.50
CA PHE A 440 4.99 4.71 -3.73
C PHE A 440 4.93 3.19 -3.73
N TRP A 441 5.24 2.50 -4.83
CA TRP A 441 5.29 1.04 -4.83
C TRP A 441 6.42 0.52 -3.92
N ALA A 442 7.57 1.20 -3.89
CA ALA A 442 8.65 0.92 -2.95
C ALA A 442 8.23 1.16 -1.49
N ALA A 443 7.60 2.32 -1.21
CA ALA A 443 7.11 2.72 0.11
C ALA A 443 6.01 1.79 0.65
N LEU A 444 5.12 1.30 -0.22
CA LEU A 444 4.03 0.38 0.08
C LEU A 444 4.47 -1.07 0.32
N LYS A 445 5.78 -1.37 0.24
CA LYS A 445 6.34 -2.73 0.30
C LYS A 445 5.80 -3.65 -0.81
N SER A 446 5.35 -3.09 -1.93
CA SER A 446 4.94 -3.87 -3.10
C SER A 446 6.11 -4.73 -3.60
N PRO A 447 5.86 -5.92 -4.19
CA PRO A 447 6.75 -6.48 -5.19
C PRO A 447 7.04 -5.42 -6.27
N LEU A 448 8.31 -5.24 -6.62
CA LEU A 448 8.75 -4.30 -7.65
C LEU A 448 9.03 -5.08 -8.93
N ILE A 449 7.96 -5.39 -9.65
CA ILE A 449 8.00 -6.20 -10.87
C ILE A 449 7.89 -5.25 -12.08
N ILE A 450 9.00 -5.04 -12.79
CA ILE A 450 9.09 -4.13 -13.94
C ILE A 450 8.19 -4.63 -15.08
N GLY A 451 7.22 -3.81 -15.53
CA GLY A 451 6.36 -4.08 -16.68
C GLY A 451 6.83 -3.41 -17.99
N THR A 452 8.02 -2.81 -17.97
CA THR A 452 8.55 -1.92 -19.02
C THR A 452 9.52 -2.64 -19.96
N LYS A 453 9.55 -2.21 -21.23
CA LYS A 453 10.57 -2.65 -22.20
C LYS A 453 11.98 -2.21 -21.78
N LEU A 454 12.86 -3.18 -21.55
CA LEU A 454 14.27 -2.90 -21.26
C LEU A 454 15.10 -2.60 -22.53
N GLU A 455 14.82 -3.26 -23.66
CA GLU A 455 15.55 -3.00 -24.92
C GLU A 455 15.32 -1.55 -25.38
N GLY A 456 16.34 -0.72 -25.27
CA GLY A 456 16.26 0.71 -25.62
C GLY A 456 15.60 1.60 -24.57
N ILE A 457 15.50 1.13 -23.31
CA ILE A 457 15.00 1.91 -22.18
C ILE A 457 15.71 3.28 -22.07
N ARG A 458 14.93 4.32 -21.76
CA ARG A 458 15.48 5.69 -21.63
C ARG A 458 16.33 5.79 -20.35
N PRO A 459 17.53 6.41 -20.37
CA PRO A 459 18.42 6.43 -19.21
C PRO A 459 17.80 7.00 -17.94
N GLU A 460 16.93 8.01 -18.06
CA GLU A 460 16.22 8.60 -16.93
C GLU A 460 15.16 7.67 -16.31
N ILE A 461 14.52 6.83 -17.13
CA ILE A 461 13.57 5.81 -16.64
C ILE A 461 14.32 4.64 -15.98
N LEU A 462 15.43 4.20 -16.58
CA LEU A 462 16.30 3.21 -15.96
C LEU A 462 16.85 3.72 -14.62
N ALA A 463 17.16 5.01 -14.49
CA ALA A 463 17.62 5.61 -13.23
C ALA A 463 16.54 5.62 -12.13
N VAL A 464 15.25 5.74 -12.48
CA VAL A 464 14.15 5.57 -11.53
C VAL A 464 14.09 4.11 -11.03
N LEU A 465 14.03 3.14 -11.96
CA LEU A 465 14.01 1.71 -11.62
C LEU A 465 15.28 1.25 -10.87
N ALA A 466 16.42 1.88 -11.13
CA ALA A 466 17.70 1.58 -10.48
C ALA A 466 17.96 2.41 -9.21
N ASN A 467 16.97 3.14 -8.68
CA ASN A 467 17.15 3.93 -7.46
C ASN A 467 17.42 3.01 -6.25
N ARG A 468 18.66 3.07 -5.75
CA ARG A 468 19.15 2.14 -4.72
C ARG A 468 18.51 2.36 -3.35
N GLU A 469 18.07 3.56 -3.03
CA GLU A 469 17.58 3.91 -1.69
C GLU A 469 16.10 3.59 -1.52
N LEU A 470 15.30 3.77 -2.57
CA LEU A 470 13.92 3.29 -2.64
C LEU A 470 13.86 1.76 -2.60
N VAL A 471 14.74 1.08 -3.36
CA VAL A 471 14.85 -0.39 -3.28
C VAL A 471 15.35 -0.84 -1.90
N ALA A 472 16.31 -0.13 -1.27
CA ALA A 472 16.75 -0.45 0.08
C ALA A 472 15.65 -0.29 1.14
N PHE A 473 14.80 0.74 1.04
CA PHE A 473 13.61 0.86 1.89
C PHE A 473 12.66 -0.32 1.70
N ASN A 474 12.33 -0.66 0.45
CA ASN A 474 11.46 -1.79 0.11
C ASN A 474 12.02 -3.12 0.69
N GLN A 475 13.31 -3.38 0.47
CA GLN A 475 14.02 -4.60 0.88
C GLN A 475 14.56 -4.58 2.32
N ASP A 476 14.09 -3.68 3.18
CA ASP A 476 14.63 -3.55 4.55
C ASP A 476 14.57 -4.90 5.33
N PRO A 477 15.71 -5.41 5.84
CA PRO A 477 15.79 -6.73 6.44
C PRO A 477 15.26 -6.80 7.88
N VAL A 478 14.89 -5.67 8.51
CA VAL A 478 14.40 -5.58 9.89
C VAL A 478 12.97 -5.02 9.95
N PHE A 479 12.65 -4.04 9.11
CA PHE A 479 11.35 -3.36 9.06
C PHE A 479 10.53 -3.83 7.86
N ALA A 480 9.63 -4.78 8.09
CA ALA A 480 8.76 -5.31 7.04
C ALA A 480 7.54 -4.43 6.72
N GLY A 481 7.16 -3.52 7.61
CA GLY A 481 5.98 -2.68 7.45
C GLY A 481 6.12 -1.67 6.32
N ALA A 482 5.03 -1.42 5.60
CA ALA A 482 4.94 -0.35 4.62
C ALA A 482 4.94 1.03 5.30
N ALA A 483 5.37 2.05 4.56
CA ALA A 483 5.06 3.43 4.93
C ALA A 483 3.54 3.60 5.01
N GLN A 484 3.07 4.39 5.97
CA GLN A 484 1.64 4.63 6.22
C GLN A 484 1.31 6.11 6.01
N PRO A 485 0.09 6.45 5.55
CA PRO A 485 -0.31 7.84 5.38
C PRO A 485 -0.52 8.49 6.75
N TYR A 486 0.09 9.66 6.97
CA TYR A 486 -0.07 10.43 8.21
C TYR A 486 -0.75 11.78 8.01
N LYS A 487 -0.89 12.25 6.75
CA LYS A 487 -1.65 13.46 6.40
C LYS A 487 -2.13 13.42 4.94
N TRP A 488 -3.41 13.68 4.70
CA TRP A 488 -4.01 13.65 3.35
C TRP A 488 -3.75 14.92 2.51
N GLY A 489 -3.23 15.99 3.12
CA GLY A 489 -2.79 17.20 2.40
C GLY A 489 -3.95 18.04 1.87
N VAL A 490 -4.27 17.91 0.58
CA VAL A 490 -5.37 18.66 -0.07
C VAL A 490 -6.77 18.22 0.38
N ASN A 491 -6.90 17.01 0.92
CA ASN A 491 -8.12 16.50 1.54
C ASN A 491 -7.97 16.37 3.08
N PRO A 492 -9.08 16.33 3.84
CA PRO A 492 -9.06 15.89 5.24
C PRO A 492 -8.55 14.45 5.38
N ASP A 493 -7.95 14.15 6.52
CA ASP A 493 -7.38 12.82 6.80
C ASP A 493 -8.46 11.72 6.78
N GLY A 494 -8.14 10.58 6.16
CA GLY A 494 -9.09 9.49 5.92
C GLY A 494 -10.11 9.72 4.80
N ALA A 495 -9.91 10.70 3.92
CA ALA A 495 -10.81 10.93 2.78
C ALA A 495 -10.57 9.94 1.63
N TRP A 496 -11.63 9.27 1.16
CA TRP A 496 -11.64 8.48 -0.07
C TRP A 496 -11.68 9.41 -1.30
N ASN A 497 -10.61 9.46 -2.09
CA ASN A 497 -10.52 10.32 -3.27
C ASN A 497 -9.54 9.75 -4.33
N LEU A 498 -10.09 9.12 -5.37
CA LEU A 498 -9.35 8.49 -6.47
C LEU A 498 -8.48 9.44 -7.30
N THR A 499 -8.67 10.76 -7.19
CA THR A 499 -7.84 11.77 -7.88
C THR A 499 -6.77 12.35 -6.95
N HIS A 500 -7.08 12.47 -5.67
CA HIS A 500 -6.21 13.10 -4.67
C HIS A 500 -6.07 12.19 -3.44
N PRO A 501 -5.31 11.07 -3.55
CA PRO A 501 -5.01 10.18 -2.43
C PRO A 501 -4.23 10.90 -1.32
N ALA A 502 -3.94 10.17 -0.24
CA ALA A 502 -3.10 10.70 0.83
C ALA A 502 -1.76 11.23 0.30
N GLU A 503 -1.40 12.47 0.64
CA GLU A 503 -0.18 13.10 0.11
C GLU A 503 1.08 12.84 0.93
N PHE A 504 0.98 12.63 2.24
CA PHE A 504 2.13 12.52 3.15
C PHE A 504 2.16 11.17 3.86
N TRP A 505 3.26 10.43 3.66
CA TRP A 505 3.45 9.07 4.16
C TRP A 505 4.79 8.92 4.87
N ALA A 506 4.86 8.06 5.89
CA ALA A 506 6.09 7.82 6.66
C ALA A 506 6.26 6.33 7.01
N GLY A 507 7.50 5.85 7.01
CA GLY A 507 7.86 4.47 7.37
C GLY A 507 9.26 4.37 7.97
N GLU A 508 9.51 3.32 8.76
CA GLU A 508 10.79 3.10 9.44
C GLU A 508 11.66 2.06 8.72
N SER A 509 12.97 2.18 8.90
CA SER A 509 14.02 1.37 8.26
C SER A 509 15.28 1.34 9.14
N VAL A 510 16.20 0.40 8.90
CA VAL A 510 17.52 0.37 9.55
C VAL A 510 18.33 1.65 9.30
N GLU A 511 18.05 2.36 8.22
CA GLU A 511 18.69 3.65 7.88
C GLU A 511 17.98 4.86 8.51
N GLY A 512 16.83 4.69 9.18
CA GLY A 512 16.07 5.74 9.87
C GLY A 512 14.62 5.89 9.37
N THR A 513 14.00 7.03 9.68
CA THR A 513 12.64 7.38 9.23
C THR A 513 12.69 7.83 7.76
N HIS A 514 11.82 7.28 6.91
CA HIS A 514 11.62 7.70 5.53
C HIS A 514 10.27 8.40 5.39
N VAL A 515 10.22 9.49 4.63
CA VAL A 515 9.02 10.29 4.38
C VAL A 515 8.84 10.50 2.88
N PHE A 516 7.63 10.18 2.40
CA PHE A 516 7.23 10.33 1.01
C PHE A 516 6.16 11.41 0.92
N VAL A 517 6.35 12.38 0.03
CA VAL A 517 5.46 13.54 -0.13
C VAL A 517 5.08 13.70 -1.58
N LEU A 518 3.80 13.46 -1.88
CA LEU A 518 3.22 13.57 -3.21
C LEU A 518 2.68 14.97 -3.46
N ASN A 519 2.83 15.45 -4.69
CA ASN A 519 2.06 16.57 -5.21
C ASN A 519 0.94 16.09 -6.15
N THR A 520 -0.29 15.96 -5.64
CA THR A 520 -1.45 15.54 -6.46
C THR A 520 -2.00 16.63 -7.39
N LEU A 521 -1.37 17.81 -7.48
CA LEU A 521 -1.87 18.95 -8.25
C LEU A 521 -1.15 19.12 -9.59
N ALA A 522 -1.84 19.74 -10.54
CA ALA A 522 -1.40 19.95 -11.92
C ALA A 522 -0.36 21.09 -12.11
N GLY A 523 0.38 21.44 -11.06
CA GLY A 523 1.30 22.59 -11.02
C GLY A 523 2.37 22.40 -9.94
N THR A 524 3.37 23.28 -9.92
CA THR A 524 4.44 23.23 -8.91
C THR A 524 3.93 23.75 -7.56
N GLU A 525 4.11 22.98 -6.50
CA GLU A 525 3.66 23.28 -5.13
C GLU A 525 4.82 23.19 -4.12
N GLU A 526 4.81 24.07 -3.10
CA GLU A 526 5.68 23.92 -1.93
C GLU A 526 4.97 23.06 -0.87
N LYS A 527 5.51 21.88 -0.56
CA LYS A 527 4.99 21.00 0.50
C LYS A 527 5.88 21.09 1.74
N ALA A 528 5.27 21.26 2.92
CA ALA A 528 5.96 21.35 4.20
C ALA A 528 5.83 20.06 5.03
N VAL A 529 6.97 19.45 5.36
CA VAL A 529 7.10 18.31 6.26
C VAL A 529 7.44 18.84 7.65
N ALA A 530 6.41 19.12 8.44
CA ALA A 530 6.59 19.43 9.86
C ALA A 530 6.94 18.14 10.63
N PHE A 531 8.10 18.11 11.30
CA PHE A 531 8.58 16.94 12.03
C PHE A 531 7.70 16.57 13.24
N ALA A 532 6.83 17.49 13.68
CA ALA A 532 5.83 17.21 14.72
C ALA A 532 4.64 16.36 14.20
N ASP A 533 4.42 16.31 12.88
CA ASP A 533 3.36 15.50 12.25
C ASP A 533 3.84 14.07 11.94
N VAL A 534 5.15 13.88 11.72
CA VAL A 534 5.74 12.64 11.22
C VAL A 534 5.81 11.58 12.33
N PRO A 535 5.15 10.40 12.16
CA PRO A 535 5.30 9.28 13.10
C PRO A 535 6.77 8.90 13.31
N GLY A 536 7.17 8.73 14.57
CA GLY A 536 8.55 8.40 14.95
C GLY A 536 9.44 9.61 15.28
N LEU A 537 9.08 10.82 14.82
CA LEU A 537 9.85 12.04 15.09
C LEU A 537 9.32 12.82 16.31
N GLU A 538 10.14 13.72 16.84
CA GLU A 538 9.86 14.54 18.03
C GLU A 538 9.97 16.04 17.71
N ALA A 539 9.00 16.82 18.17
CA ALA A 539 9.02 18.29 18.04
C ALA A 539 10.18 18.91 18.86
N GLY A 540 10.84 19.93 18.29
CA GLY A 540 11.97 20.61 18.94
C GLY A 540 13.29 19.83 18.90
N LYS A 541 13.36 18.74 18.12
CA LYS A 541 14.61 18.07 17.74
C LYS A 541 15.11 18.58 16.38
N ARG A 542 16.41 18.41 16.15
CA ARG A 542 17.08 18.72 14.88
C ARG A 542 17.31 17.46 14.07
N TYR A 543 17.01 17.53 12.79
CA TYR A 543 17.04 16.38 11.87
C TYR A 543 17.93 16.67 10.66
N ALA A 544 18.81 15.72 10.33
CA ALA A 544 19.44 15.67 9.03
C ALA A 544 18.42 15.11 8.03
N VAL A 545 18.27 15.79 6.89
CA VAL A 545 17.35 15.40 5.82
C VAL A 545 18.17 15.09 4.55
N HIS A 546 17.89 13.96 3.94
CA HIS A 546 18.59 13.43 2.78
C HIS A 546 17.59 13.13 1.67
N ASP A 547 17.86 13.56 0.43
CA ASP A 547 17.00 13.32 -0.72
C ASP A 547 17.41 12.03 -1.44
N MET A 548 16.53 11.03 -1.40
CA MET A 548 16.76 9.69 -1.94
C MET A 548 16.79 9.67 -3.48
N TRP A 549 16.38 10.75 -4.15
CA TRP A 549 16.47 10.85 -5.62
C TRP A 549 17.83 11.33 -6.11
N THR A 550 18.51 12.16 -5.34
CA THR A 550 19.81 12.75 -5.68
C THR A 550 20.98 12.06 -4.95
N GLY A 551 20.72 11.48 -3.77
CA GLY A 551 21.75 11.00 -2.85
C GLY A 551 22.44 12.14 -2.09
N GLU A 552 21.83 13.33 -2.04
CA GLU A 552 22.41 14.52 -1.41
C GLU A 552 21.74 14.85 -0.06
N ASP A 553 22.55 15.25 0.92
CA ASP A 553 22.07 15.79 2.19
C ASP A 553 21.54 17.22 1.97
N LEU A 554 20.22 17.42 2.14
CA LEU A 554 19.57 18.73 2.05
C LEU A 554 19.94 19.66 3.23
N GLY A 555 20.51 19.10 4.31
CA GLY A 555 21.03 19.84 5.46
C GLY A 555 20.41 19.40 6.79
N VAL A 556 20.56 20.24 7.82
CA VAL A 556 20.03 20.00 9.18
C VAL A 556 18.97 21.04 9.52
N PHE A 557 17.75 20.56 9.73
CA PHE A 557 16.54 21.35 9.95
C PHE A 557 16.00 21.22 11.38
N GLU A 558 15.09 22.12 11.76
CA GLU A 558 14.35 22.08 13.03
C GLU A 558 12.90 22.52 12.77
N GLY A 559 11.93 21.85 13.40
CA GLY A 559 10.50 22.13 13.18
C GLY A 559 9.95 21.56 11.88
N GLU A 560 10.46 22.00 10.73
CA GLU A 560 10.03 21.53 9.39
C GLU A 560 11.17 21.51 8.36
N VAL A 561 10.96 20.75 7.28
CA VAL A 561 11.65 20.91 5.98
C VAL A 561 10.61 21.16 4.88
N LYS A 562 10.99 21.94 3.87
CA LYS A 562 10.14 22.31 2.72
C LYS A 562 10.74 21.74 1.44
N VAL A 563 9.88 21.22 0.57
CA VAL A 563 10.24 20.73 -0.76
C VAL A 563 9.36 21.40 -1.82
N GLU A 564 9.98 21.90 -2.90
CA GLU A 564 9.27 22.34 -4.09
C GLU A 564 9.10 21.13 -5.02
N LEU A 565 7.85 20.76 -5.29
CA LEU A 565 7.51 19.60 -6.12
C LEU A 565 6.76 20.04 -7.36
N ARG A 566 7.19 19.52 -8.52
CA ARG A 566 6.48 19.69 -9.79
C ARG A 566 5.12 18.99 -9.76
N SER A 567 4.31 19.27 -10.77
CA SER A 567 3.05 18.55 -11.02
C SER A 567 3.27 17.04 -10.95
N HIS A 568 2.49 16.34 -10.14
CA HIS A 568 2.48 14.88 -10.01
C HIS A 568 3.83 14.26 -9.57
N ASP A 569 4.76 15.04 -9.03
CA ASP A 569 6.07 14.59 -8.54
C ASP A 569 6.05 14.22 -7.05
N THR A 570 7.05 13.46 -6.59
CA THR A 570 7.17 12.98 -5.20
C THR A 570 8.56 13.22 -4.63
N ALA A 571 8.64 13.86 -3.45
CA ALA A 571 9.85 13.85 -2.63
C ALA A 571 9.94 12.51 -1.88
N ALA A 572 11.11 11.89 -1.88
CA ALA A 572 11.43 10.74 -1.06
C ALA A 572 12.62 11.14 -0.16
N LEU A 573 12.38 11.26 1.14
CA LEU A 573 13.32 11.84 2.09
C LEU A 573 13.67 10.83 3.19
N ARG A 574 14.95 10.66 3.49
CA ARG A 574 15.41 9.99 4.72
C ARG A 574 15.73 11.04 5.78
N ILE A 575 15.18 10.88 6.97
CA ILE A 575 15.18 11.88 8.05
C ILE A 575 15.73 11.25 9.34
N ASN A 576 16.80 11.81 9.90
CA ASN A 576 17.52 11.23 11.02
C ASN A 576 17.84 12.25 12.12
N GLU A 577 17.61 11.91 13.39
CA GLU A 577 17.90 12.79 14.53
C GLU A 577 19.41 13.06 14.64
N VAL A 578 19.78 14.35 14.71
CA VAL A 578 21.18 14.78 14.90
C VAL A 578 21.57 14.58 16.37
N LYS A 579 21.97 13.36 16.69
CA LYS A 579 22.39 12.94 18.03
C LYS A 579 23.70 13.63 18.44
N CYS A 580 23.60 14.56 19.39
CA CYS A 580 24.74 15.30 19.95
C CYS A 580 25.79 14.39 20.60
N VAL A 581 26.86 14.07 19.87
CA VAL A 581 28.02 13.34 20.42
C VAL A 581 28.74 14.21 21.46
N PRO A 582 28.87 13.78 22.73
CA PRO A 582 29.64 14.51 23.71
C PRO A 582 31.12 14.57 23.29
N ARG A 583 31.70 15.78 23.21
CA ARG A 583 33.16 15.93 23.02
C ARG A 583 33.90 15.05 24.05
N PRO A 584 34.88 14.23 23.64
CA PRO A 584 35.70 13.49 24.58
C PRO A 584 36.37 14.48 25.53
N ALA A 585 36.41 14.14 26.83
CA ALA A 585 37.05 14.99 27.81
C ALA A 585 38.52 15.19 27.44
N ARG A 586 38.99 16.45 27.42
CA ARG A 586 40.42 16.74 27.28
C ARG A 586 41.13 16.16 28.52
N THR A 587 42.01 15.21 28.27
CA THR A 587 42.97 14.62 29.23
C THR A 587 44.05 15.63 29.60
#